data_AF-A0A167NZC3-F1
#
_entry.id   AF-A0A167NZC3-F1
#
_cell.length_a   1.000
_cell.length_b   1.000
_cell.length_c   1.000
_cell.angle_alpha   90.00
_cell.angle_beta   90.00
_cell.angle_gamma   90.00
#
_symmetry.space_group_name_H-M   'P 1'
#
loop_
_entity.id
_entity.type
_entity.pdbx_description
1 polymer ?
#
loop_
_entity_poly.entity_id
_entity_poly.type
_entity_poly.pdbx_seq_one_letter_code
_entity_poly.pdbx_strand_id
1 'polypeptide(L)'
;MSKIDVRSEAVGPVRGLLLVTENETVQAEVPVTDHNVTTVAPDVFASPDVVSGISPAVDLSHKTSSFPDDDVEDVSDVPSTTGPVSGDATGTVETTDPLILDELQQHVHGPAAGPVGDGNGVVLGPFHVEDAGQRDWGQGAVLNRRIQAFVTWRDPVNGIYSPRHVPQAGVWKQKSPTEYNDVLNDARRNIPYTLWIVGEVTGVYLLQLDGSPERQASLTFKPSDDTSFSMCRALLRKHTHEKLYVPDDSLPTLRASKWMTRRKPGDVSETVTYFTSIYDATTLFQAKSKMERYPPENLKRGDIVLVEVHIGRYRDRTTTDWSSPARPMTKSTRLPAGKSDVKWRAMFALKSISVLKAAIVTDTSDEDEDDDVKDAGYSI
;
A
#
# COMPACT_ATOMS: atom_id res chain seq x y z
N MET A 1 9.68 51.82 -45.71
CA MET A 1 8.67 51.51 -44.68
C MET A 1 7.30 51.81 -45.26
N SER A 2 6.64 50.78 -45.78
CA SER A 2 5.32 50.86 -46.41
C SER A 2 4.68 49.48 -46.31
N LYS A 3 3.43 49.49 -45.86
CA LYS A 3 2.59 48.34 -45.51
C LYS A 3 2.31 47.45 -46.72
N ILE A 4 2.35 46.13 -46.52
CA ILE A 4 1.76 45.16 -47.43
C ILE A 4 0.57 44.54 -46.68
N ASP A 5 -0.62 44.89 -47.14
CA ASP A 5 -1.88 44.21 -46.87
C ASP A 5 -1.95 42.96 -47.77
N VAL A 6 -2.22 41.79 -47.19
CA VAL A 6 -2.68 40.61 -47.93
C VAL A 6 -3.95 40.11 -47.26
N ARG A 7 -5.05 40.16 -48.01
CA ARG A 7 -6.36 39.61 -47.68
C ARG A 7 -6.64 38.37 -48.52
N SER A 8 -7.45 37.48 -47.92
CA SER A 8 -8.22 36.37 -48.52
C SER A 8 -7.41 35.11 -48.87
N GLU A 9 -7.90 33.88 -48.72
CA GLU A 9 -9.27 33.38 -48.77
C GLU A 9 -9.56 32.29 -47.72
N ALA A 10 -10.85 32.17 -47.39
CA ALA A 10 -11.41 31.07 -46.62
C ALA A 10 -11.63 29.84 -47.51
N VAL A 11 -11.17 28.68 -47.08
CA VAL A 11 -11.52 27.38 -47.67
C VAL A 11 -12.27 26.55 -46.63
N GLY A 12 -13.51 26.19 -46.97
CA GLY A 12 -14.43 25.40 -46.15
C GLY A 12 -14.06 23.91 -46.08
N PRO A 13 -14.84 23.12 -45.31
CA PRO A 13 -14.46 21.77 -44.91
C PRO A 13 -14.79 20.73 -45.97
N VAL A 14 -13.80 19.91 -46.33
CA VAL A 14 -13.99 18.70 -47.15
C VAL A 14 -14.41 17.56 -46.23
N ARG A 15 -15.66 17.12 -46.38
CA ARG A 15 -16.19 15.86 -45.83
C ARG A 15 -15.55 14.70 -46.60
N GLY A 16 -14.63 13.99 -45.95
CA GLY A 16 -14.12 12.70 -46.41
C GLY A 16 -14.94 11.56 -45.81
N LEU A 17 -15.78 10.95 -46.65
CA LEU A 17 -16.27 9.58 -46.49
C LEU A 17 -15.06 8.65 -46.27
N LEU A 18 -15.05 7.83 -45.21
CA LEU A 18 -14.19 6.65 -45.19
C LEU A 18 -15.05 5.40 -45.04
N LEU A 19 -14.80 4.50 -45.98
CA LEU A 19 -15.48 3.26 -46.26
C LEU A 19 -15.33 2.26 -45.11
N VAL A 20 -16.44 1.54 -44.91
CA VAL A 20 -16.51 0.22 -44.29
C VAL A 20 -15.56 -0.73 -45.01
N THR A 21 -14.71 -1.43 -44.27
CA THR A 21 -14.03 -2.64 -44.76
C THR A 21 -14.26 -3.78 -43.77
N GLU A 22 -14.43 -4.94 -44.37
CA GLU A 22 -15.23 -6.07 -43.92
C GLU A 22 -14.53 -6.97 -42.89
N ASN A 23 -15.39 -7.67 -42.14
CA ASN A 23 -15.07 -8.78 -41.26
C ASN A 23 -14.42 -9.93 -42.04
N GLU A 24 -13.19 -10.31 -41.68
CA GLU A 24 -12.63 -11.60 -42.08
C GLU A 24 -12.76 -12.58 -40.91
N THR A 25 -13.69 -13.51 -41.07
CA THR A 25 -13.97 -14.58 -40.10
C THR A 25 -13.03 -15.73 -40.42
N VAL A 26 -11.98 -15.91 -39.63
CA VAL A 26 -11.11 -17.08 -39.75
C VAL A 26 -11.76 -18.25 -39.01
N GLN A 27 -12.23 -19.23 -39.77
CA GLN A 27 -12.63 -20.54 -39.27
C GLN A 27 -11.38 -21.29 -38.78
N ALA A 28 -11.34 -21.63 -37.49
CA ALA A 28 -10.37 -22.55 -36.95
C ALA A 28 -10.90 -23.99 -37.10
N GLU A 29 -10.26 -24.77 -37.97
CA GLU A 29 -10.43 -26.21 -38.04
C GLU A 29 -9.86 -26.87 -36.78
N VAL A 30 -10.67 -27.77 -36.19
CA VAL A 30 -10.30 -28.60 -35.04
C VAL A 30 -9.72 -29.90 -35.55
N PRO A 31 -8.45 -30.24 -35.25
CA PRO A 31 -7.96 -31.59 -35.50
C PRO A 31 -8.38 -32.52 -34.35
N VAL A 32 -9.24 -33.48 -34.69
CA VAL A 32 -9.52 -34.68 -33.90
C VAL A 32 -8.24 -35.52 -33.84
N THR A 33 -7.74 -35.81 -32.65
CA THR A 33 -6.73 -36.85 -32.44
C THR A 33 -7.22 -37.82 -31.37
N ASP A 34 -7.70 -38.98 -31.85
CA ASP A 34 -7.90 -40.19 -31.07
C ASP A 34 -6.53 -40.78 -30.73
N HIS A 35 -6.09 -40.74 -29.48
CA HIS A 35 -5.02 -41.62 -29.00
C HIS A 35 -5.40 -42.34 -27.71
N ASN A 36 -5.62 -43.62 -27.92
CA ASN A 36 -5.86 -44.71 -26.99
C ASN A 36 -4.49 -45.16 -26.44
N VAL A 37 -4.20 -44.97 -25.14
CA VAL A 37 -3.01 -45.57 -24.51
C VAL A 37 -3.34 -46.13 -23.12
N THR A 38 -3.37 -47.46 -23.13
CA THR A 38 -3.17 -48.47 -22.09
C THR A 38 -2.60 -47.99 -20.75
N THR A 39 -3.37 -48.28 -19.69
CA THR A 39 -2.95 -48.29 -18.29
C THR A 39 -1.94 -49.40 -18.05
N VAL A 40 -0.72 -49.05 -17.65
CA VAL A 40 0.28 -49.98 -17.08
C VAL A 40 0.62 -49.48 -15.68
N ALA A 41 0.37 -50.33 -14.69
CA ALA A 41 0.75 -50.11 -13.30
C ALA A 41 2.28 -50.20 -13.14
N PRO A 42 2.92 -49.41 -12.27
CA PRO A 42 4.25 -49.72 -11.80
C PRO A 42 4.19 -50.43 -10.45
N ASP A 43 4.91 -51.55 -10.46
CA ASP A 43 5.26 -52.41 -9.35
C ASP A 43 5.94 -51.70 -8.17
N VAL A 44 5.68 -52.32 -7.03
CA VAL A 44 6.44 -52.34 -5.79
C VAL A 44 7.95 -52.41 -6.06
N PHE A 45 8.72 -51.46 -5.53
CA PHE A 45 10.15 -51.67 -5.29
C PHE A 45 10.57 -51.16 -3.92
N ALA A 46 11.43 -51.98 -3.32
CA ALA A 46 11.81 -52.01 -1.94
C ALA A 46 12.76 -50.87 -1.52
N SER A 47 12.70 -50.58 -0.22
CA SER A 47 13.69 -49.82 0.55
C SER A 47 15.12 -50.31 0.32
N PRO A 48 16.09 -49.40 0.49
CA PRO A 48 17.32 -49.77 1.18
C PRO A 48 17.52 -48.95 2.45
N ASP A 49 17.75 -49.68 3.54
CA ASP A 49 18.42 -49.23 4.75
C ASP A 49 19.77 -48.59 4.43
N VAL A 50 20.01 -47.35 4.87
CA VAL A 50 21.39 -46.85 5.06
C VAL A 50 21.47 -45.95 6.31
N VAL A 51 21.99 -46.56 7.37
CA VAL A 51 23.03 -46.09 8.28
C VAL A 51 22.88 -44.70 8.91
N SER A 52 22.45 -44.75 10.17
CA SER A 52 22.66 -43.77 11.24
C SER A 52 24.14 -43.40 11.44
N GLY A 53 24.45 -42.11 11.32
CA GLY A 53 25.74 -41.50 11.61
C GLY A 53 25.62 -40.37 12.65
N ILE A 54 25.82 -40.75 13.92
CA ILE A 54 26.44 -40.02 15.05
C ILE A 54 26.50 -38.49 14.93
N SER A 55 25.65 -37.81 15.70
CA SER A 55 25.79 -36.39 16.07
C SER A 55 26.84 -36.21 17.18
N PRO A 56 27.75 -35.22 17.11
CA PRO A 56 28.55 -34.83 18.26
C PRO A 56 27.71 -33.98 19.22
N ALA A 57 27.61 -34.47 20.46
CA ALA A 57 27.04 -33.76 21.60
C ALA A 57 27.84 -32.48 21.87
N VAL A 58 27.15 -31.33 21.83
CA VAL A 58 27.68 -30.08 22.38
C VAL A 58 27.16 -29.97 23.81
N ASP A 59 28.11 -30.12 24.72
CA ASP A 59 27.99 -30.04 26.16
C ASP A 59 27.66 -28.59 26.58
N LEU A 60 26.39 -28.33 26.90
CA LEU A 60 25.94 -27.07 27.48
C LEU A 60 25.89 -27.24 29.00
N SER A 61 27.02 -26.94 29.63
CA SER A 61 27.15 -26.84 31.08
C SER A 61 26.16 -25.81 31.65
N HIS A 62 25.21 -26.29 32.44
CA HIS A 62 24.29 -25.48 33.23
C HIS A 62 25.05 -24.63 34.24
N LYS A 63 24.97 -23.30 34.11
CA LYS A 63 25.35 -22.36 35.17
C LYS A 63 24.10 -22.02 35.97
N THR A 64 23.91 -22.76 37.06
CA THR A 64 22.92 -22.49 38.10
C THR A 64 23.26 -21.17 38.79
N SER A 65 22.51 -20.12 38.47
CA SER A 65 22.51 -18.85 39.21
C SER A 65 21.40 -18.93 40.25
N SER A 66 21.78 -19.22 41.49
CA SER A 66 20.94 -19.10 42.69
C SER A 66 20.57 -17.62 42.91
N PHE A 67 19.28 -17.30 42.78
CA PHE A 67 18.72 -16.07 43.33
C PHE A 67 18.15 -16.38 44.72
N PRO A 68 18.41 -15.52 45.73
CA PRO A 68 17.84 -15.70 47.06
C PRO A 68 16.33 -15.45 47.05
N ASP A 69 15.64 -16.28 47.83
CA ASP A 69 14.24 -16.13 48.21
C ASP A 69 14.05 -14.80 48.93
N ASP A 70 13.30 -13.87 48.32
CA ASP A 70 12.78 -12.69 49.00
C ASP A 70 11.39 -13.02 49.56
N ASP A 71 11.32 -13.01 50.89
CA ASP A 71 10.13 -13.16 51.71
C ASP A 71 9.07 -12.11 51.34
N VAL A 72 7.92 -12.57 50.84
CA VAL A 72 6.74 -11.72 50.65
C VAL A 72 5.95 -11.71 51.96
N GLU A 73 6.09 -10.61 52.70
CA GLU A 73 5.23 -10.34 53.86
C GLU A 73 3.78 -10.08 53.42
N ASP A 74 2.92 -10.75 54.17
CA ASP A 74 1.47 -10.68 54.21
C ASP A 74 1.03 -9.28 54.68
N VAL A 75 0.33 -8.53 53.82
CA VAL A 75 -0.33 -7.27 54.21
C VAL A 75 -1.82 -7.40 53.91
N SER A 76 -2.52 -7.93 54.90
CA SER A 76 -3.92 -7.66 55.18
C SER A 76 -4.14 -6.16 55.40
N ASP A 77 -5.07 -5.56 54.66
CA ASP A 77 -6.21 -4.80 55.22
C ASP A 77 -6.89 -3.92 54.16
N VAL A 78 -8.15 -4.25 53.89
CA VAL A 78 -9.08 -3.47 53.07
C VAL A 78 -10.13 -2.88 54.01
N PRO A 79 -10.31 -1.56 54.05
CA PRO A 79 -11.59 -0.98 54.45
C PRO A 79 -12.38 -0.51 53.23
N SER A 80 -13.55 -1.13 53.06
CA SER A 80 -14.68 -0.63 52.27
C SER A 80 -15.16 0.71 52.82
N THR A 81 -15.31 1.70 51.95
CA THR A 81 -16.15 2.87 52.23
C THR A 81 -17.05 3.17 51.04
N THR A 82 -18.31 2.77 51.18
CA THR A 82 -19.46 3.24 50.41
C THR A 82 -19.85 4.66 50.84
N GLY A 83 -20.16 5.53 49.88
CA GLY A 83 -20.83 6.81 50.13
C GLY A 83 -21.38 7.42 48.83
N PRO A 84 -22.69 7.72 48.74
CA PRO A 84 -23.28 8.36 47.57
C PRO A 84 -23.25 9.88 47.71
N VAL A 85 -22.95 10.59 46.62
CA VAL A 85 -23.19 12.04 46.54
C VAL A 85 -24.09 12.31 45.34
N SER A 86 -25.36 12.52 45.65
CA SER A 86 -26.32 13.22 44.81
C SER A 86 -25.96 14.70 44.77
N GLY A 87 -25.91 15.28 43.57
CA GLY A 87 -25.70 16.70 43.35
C GLY A 87 -26.52 17.15 42.15
N ASP A 88 -27.77 17.50 42.44
CA ASP A 88 -28.70 18.21 41.56
C ASP A 88 -28.18 19.64 41.33
N ALA A 89 -28.11 20.08 40.08
CA ALA A 89 -27.93 21.49 39.73
C ALA A 89 -28.64 21.81 38.42
N THR A 90 -29.89 22.22 38.57
CA THR A 90 -30.68 23.04 37.63
C THR A 90 -29.93 24.32 37.25
N GLY A 91 -29.92 24.66 35.96
CA GLY A 91 -29.31 25.90 35.45
C GLY A 91 -29.74 26.25 34.03
N THR A 92 -30.95 26.80 33.93
CA THR A 92 -31.37 27.97 33.14
C THR A 92 -31.11 28.08 31.62
N VAL A 93 -32.23 28.27 30.93
CA VAL A 93 -32.50 28.73 29.56
C VAL A 93 -31.96 30.14 29.30
N GLU A 94 -31.40 30.39 28.10
CA GLU A 94 -31.43 31.64 27.30
C GLU A 94 -30.58 31.40 26.03
N THR A 95 -30.76 32.00 24.85
CA THR A 95 -31.84 32.69 24.15
C THR A 95 -31.38 32.66 22.69
N THR A 96 -32.32 32.44 21.79
CA THR A 96 -32.18 32.47 20.34
C THR A 96 -31.61 33.79 19.83
N ASP A 97 -30.68 33.73 18.87
CA ASP A 97 -30.58 34.74 17.81
C ASP A 97 -30.12 34.10 16.48
N PRO A 98 -30.88 34.23 15.38
CA PRO A 98 -30.53 33.69 14.08
C PRO A 98 -30.17 34.83 13.11
N LEU A 99 -28.90 35.03 12.79
CA LEU A 99 -28.54 35.97 11.72
C LEU A 99 -27.29 35.56 10.92
N ILE A 100 -27.53 35.47 9.60
CA ILE A 100 -26.63 35.75 8.47
C ILE A 100 -25.68 34.60 8.08
N LEU A 101 -26.21 33.73 7.22
CA LEU A 101 -25.45 32.93 6.26
C LEU A 101 -25.92 33.38 4.87
N ASP A 102 -25.22 34.36 4.31
CA ASP A 102 -25.40 34.78 2.93
C ASP A 102 -24.07 34.71 2.17
N GLU A 103 -24.18 34.26 0.92
CA GLU A 103 -23.17 34.27 -0.15
C GLU A 103 -21.82 33.54 0.05
N LEU A 104 -21.87 32.22 -0.09
CA LEU A 104 -20.84 31.49 -0.85
C LEU A 104 -21.54 30.72 -1.99
N GLN A 105 -21.86 31.45 -3.07
CA GLN A 105 -22.24 30.83 -4.34
C GLN A 105 -21.06 30.04 -4.90
N GLN A 106 -21.06 28.74 -4.62
CA GLN A 106 -20.23 27.76 -5.30
C GLN A 106 -20.64 27.69 -6.76
N HIS A 107 -19.68 27.94 -7.65
CA HIS A 107 -19.75 27.47 -9.03
C HIS A 107 -19.88 25.93 -9.02
N VAL A 108 -21.12 25.46 -9.17
CA VAL A 108 -21.44 24.06 -9.41
C VAL A 108 -21.00 23.74 -10.84
N HIS A 109 -19.75 23.33 -11.01
CA HIS A 109 -19.39 22.50 -12.15
C HIS A 109 -20.25 21.23 -12.05
N GLY A 110 -21.06 20.98 -13.09
CA GLY A 110 -21.95 19.82 -13.15
C GLY A 110 -21.23 18.50 -12.86
N PRO A 111 -21.96 17.46 -12.44
CA PRO A 111 -21.36 16.19 -12.06
C PRO A 111 -20.57 15.65 -13.26
N ALA A 112 -19.24 15.61 -13.11
CA ALA A 112 -18.40 14.85 -14.01
C ALA A 112 -18.94 13.42 -14.02
N ALA A 113 -19.43 12.97 -15.17
CA ALA A 113 -19.96 11.63 -15.34
C ALA A 113 -18.99 10.63 -14.72
N GLY A 114 -19.44 9.93 -13.69
CA GLY A 114 -18.66 8.87 -13.08
C GLY A 114 -18.33 7.80 -14.12
N PRO A 115 -17.23 7.05 -13.95
CA PRO A 115 -16.90 5.95 -14.85
C PRO A 115 -18.07 4.96 -14.92
N VAL A 116 -18.63 4.80 -16.12
CA VAL A 116 -19.69 3.82 -16.38
C VAL A 116 -19.00 2.47 -16.55
N GLY A 117 -18.97 1.68 -15.47
CA GLY A 117 -18.62 0.27 -15.60
C GLY A 117 -19.67 -0.44 -16.45
N ASP A 118 -19.25 -1.27 -17.40
CA ASP A 118 -20.20 -2.16 -18.04
C ASP A 118 -20.73 -3.17 -17.00
N GLY A 119 -21.87 -3.82 -17.30
CA GLY A 119 -22.42 -4.86 -16.43
C GLY A 119 -21.46 -6.04 -16.17
N ASN A 120 -20.32 -6.09 -16.87
CA ASN A 120 -19.27 -7.07 -16.69
C ASN A 120 -18.21 -6.62 -15.68
N GLY A 121 -18.38 -5.50 -14.97
CA GLY A 121 -17.41 -5.04 -13.97
C GLY A 121 -16.03 -4.76 -14.57
N VAL A 122 -15.95 -4.63 -15.90
CA VAL A 122 -14.82 -4.00 -16.53
C VAL A 122 -14.98 -2.53 -16.19
N VAL A 123 -13.99 -1.99 -15.49
CA VAL A 123 -13.90 -0.54 -15.33
C VAL A 123 -13.51 -0.04 -16.71
N LEU A 124 -14.50 0.10 -17.61
CA LEU A 124 -14.42 0.94 -18.78
C LEU A 124 -14.42 2.37 -18.25
N GLY A 125 -13.32 2.75 -17.62
CA GLY A 125 -13.07 4.15 -17.36
C GLY A 125 -13.18 4.91 -18.68
N PRO A 126 -13.31 6.24 -18.65
CA PRO A 126 -13.19 7.07 -19.84
C PRO A 126 -11.74 7.00 -20.37
N PHE A 127 -11.33 5.85 -20.90
CA PHE A 127 -10.05 5.63 -21.57
C PHE A 127 -10.08 6.18 -22.99
N HIS A 128 -11.24 6.62 -23.47
CA HIS A 128 -11.35 7.62 -24.53
C HIS A 128 -10.94 8.99 -23.96
N VAL A 129 -9.66 9.12 -23.65
CA VAL A 129 -9.05 10.44 -23.51
C VAL A 129 -8.85 10.92 -24.95
N GLU A 130 -9.66 11.87 -25.39
CA GLU A 130 -9.40 12.62 -26.62
C GLU A 130 -7.97 13.21 -26.54
N ASP A 131 -7.26 13.26 -27.67
CA ASP A 131 -5.82 13.49 -27.90
C ASP A 131 -5.14 14.72 -27.23
N ALA A 132 -5.74 15.33 -26.22
CA ALA A 132 -5.19 16.43 -25.44
C ALA A 132 -3.95 15.98 -24.63
N GLY A 133 -2.78 16.05 -25.27
CA GLY A 133 -1.48 16.09 -24.62
C GLY A 133 -1.12 14.81 -23.86
N GLN A 134 -1.25 13.65 -24.51
CA GLN A 134 -0.82 12.39 -23.92
C GLN A 134 0.69 12.46 -23.59
N ARG A 135 1.01 12.45 -22.31
CA ARG A 135 2.40 12.36 -21.84
C ARG A 135 2.99 11.01 -22.28
N ASP A 136 4.23 11.04 -22.73
CA ASP A 136 5.00 9.81 -22.98
C ASP A 136 5.82 9.46 -21.73
N TRP A 137 5.68 8.22 -21.24
CA TRP A 137 6.50 7.66 -20.15
C TRP A 137 7.58 6.70 -20.67
N GLY A 138 7.88 6.75 -21.96
CA GLY A 138 8.81 5.81 -22.61
C GLY A 138 8.27 4.39 -22.69
N GLN A 139 6.94 4.22 -22.65
CA GLN A 139 6.28 2.93 -22.78
C GLN A 139 5.51 2.85 -24.11
N GLY A 140 5.04 1.65 -24.47
CA GLY A 140 4.15 1.48 -25.62
C GLY A 140 2.86 2.29 -25.46
N ALA A 141 2.30 2.77 -26.59
CA ALA A 141 1.14 3.67 -26.61
C ALA A 141 -0.05 3.18 -25.76
N VAL A 142 -0.32 1.87 -25.77
CA VAL A 142 -1.39 1.25 -24.96
C VAL A 142 -1.12 1.42 -23.47
N LEU A 143 0.11 1.13 -23.01
CA LEU A 143 0.47 1.27 -21.59
C LEU A 143 0.49 2.74 -21.18
N ASN A 144 1.04 3.65 -22.00
CA ASN A 144 1.00 5.08 -21.73
C ASN A 144 -0.44 5.59 -21.52
N ARG A 145 -1.41 5.18 -22.35
CA ARG A 145 -2.83 5.56 -22.15
C ARG A 145 -3.37 5.07 -20.81
N ARG A 146 -3.04 3.85 -20.41
CA ARG A 146 -3.44 3.30 -19.11
C ARG A 146 -2.80 4.05 -17.95
N ILE A 147 -1.52 4.38 -18.03
CA ILE A 147 -0.81 5.19 -17.03
C ILE A 147 -1.47 6.56 -16.91
N GLN A 148 -1.74 7.25 -18.03
CA GLN A 148 -2.44 8.54 -18.06
C GLN A 148 -3.79 8.47 -17.33
N ALA A 149 -4.56 7.41 -17.57
CA ALA A 149 -5.85 7.23 -16.92
C ALA A 149 -5.72 7.03 -15.39
N PHE A 150 -4.71 6.29 -14.93
CA PHE A 150 -4.48 6.11 -13.48
C PHE A 150 -4.00 7.39 -12.80
N VAL A 151 -3.09 8.17 -13.41
CA VAL A 151 -2.55 9.40 -12.79
C VAL A 151 -3.59 10.53 -12.73
N THR A 152 -4.62 10.47 -13.57
CA THR A 152 -5.76 11.41 -13.57
C THR A 152 -7.01 10.84 -12.89
N TRP A 153 -6.92 9.61 -12.35
CA TRP A 153 -8.08 8.94 -11.76
C TRP A 153 -8.61 9.66 -10.52
N ARG A 154 -9.93 9.74 -10.43
CA ARG A 154 -10.65 10.15 -9.23
C ARG A 154 -12.00 9.44 -9.17
N ASP A 155 -12.30 8.87 -8.02
CA ASP A 155 -13.60 8.31 -7.69
C ASP A 155 -13.92 8.64 -6.23
N PRO A 156 -14.55 9.81 -5.99
CA PRO A 156 -14.91 10.21 -4.64
C PRO A 156 -15.89 9.25 -3.98
N VAL A 157 -16.73 8.54 -4.74
CA VAL A 157 -17.77 7.64 -4.21
C VAL A 157 -17.12 6.51 -3.41
N ASN A 158 -16.07 5.93 -3.97
CA ASN A 158 -15.32 4.85 -3.33
C ASN A 158 -14.06 5.34 -2.58
N GLY A 159 -13.81 6.66 -2.55
CA GLY A 159 -12.64 7.24 -1.89
C GLY A 159 -11.32 6.89 -2.58
N ILE A 160 -11.33 6.66 -3.90
CA ILE A 160 -10.16 6.27 -4.68
C ILE A 160 -9.64 7.48 -5.45
N TYR A 161 -8.36 7.81 -5.31
CA TYR A 161 -7.77 9.00 -5.91
C TYR A 161 -6.37 8.73 -6.44
N SER A 162 -5.97 9.40 -7.51
CA SER A 162 -4.55 9.62 -7.76
C SER A 162 -3.99 10.64 -6.76
N PRO A 163 -2.66 10.67 -6.50
CA PRO A 163 -2.05 11.65 -5.60
C PRO A 163 -2.38 13.11 -5.91
N ARG A 164 -2.66 13.44 -7.18
CA ARG A 164 -2.99 14.80 -7.63
C ARG A 164 -4.39 15.24 -7.22
N HIS A 165 -5.28 14.28 -6.97
CA HIS A 165 -6.69 14.52 -6.70
C HIS A 165 -7.10 14.18 -5.27
N VAL A 166 -6.13 13.82 -4.40
CA VAL A 166 -6.42 13.54 -2.99
C VAL A 166 -6.97 14.80 -2.31
N PRO A 167 -8.13 14.73 -1.64
CA PRO A 167 -8.65 15.86 -0.89
C PRO A 167 -7.68 16.27 0.23
N GLN A 168 -7.49 17.58 0.43
CA GLN A 168 -6.62 18.08 1.50
C GLN A 168 -7.20 17.90 2.91
N ALA A 169 -8.52 17.75 3.00
CA ALA A 169 -9.26 17.53 4.23
C ALA A 169 -9.49 16.04 4.45
N GLY A 170 -9.30 15.57 5.69
CA GLY A 170 -9.58 14.20 6.09
C GLY A 170 -9.62 14.09 7.61
N VAL A 171 -10.21 13.01 8.10
CA VAL A 171 -10.29 12.70 9.53
C VAL A 171 -9.56 11.39 9.80
N TRP A 172 -8.74 11.39 10.85
CA TRP A 172 -8.06 10.18 11.28
C TRP A 172 -9.02 9.29 12.04
N LYS A 173 -9.07 8.02 11.66
CA LYS A 173 -9.86 7.02 12.36
C LYS A 173 -9.09 5.74 12.59
N GLN A 174 -9.22 5.23 13.79
CA GLN A 174 -8.71 3.92 14.15
C GLN A 174 -9.58 2.84 13.49
N LYS A 175 -8.97 1.91 12.77
CA LYS A 175 -9.70 0.86 12.06
C LYS A 175 -10.29 -0.19 13.00
N SER A 176 -9.61 -0.48 14.09
CA SER A 176 -10.12 -1.32 15.19
C SER A 176 -9.42 -0.93 16.50
N PRO A 177 -10.06 -1.14 17.67
CA PRO A 177 -9.45 -0.83 18.97
C PRO A 177 -8.11 -1.53 19.22
N THR A 178 -7.88 -2.65 18.55
CA THR A 178 -6.65 -3.47 18.64
C THR A 178 -5.56 -3.03 17.65
N GLU A 179 -5.91 -2.29 16.60
CA GLU A 179 -4.93 -1.77 15.64
C GLU A 179 -4.35 -0.45 16.16
N TYR A 180 -3.02 -0.36 16.24
CA TYR A 180 -2.31 0.84 16.72
C TYR A 180 -2.15 1.94 15.65
N ASN A 181 -2.79 1.74 14.49
CA ASN A 181 -2.66 2.61 13.34
C ASN A 181 -4.00 3.29 13.05
N ASP A 182 -3.94 4.59 12.79
CA ASP A 182 -5.07 5.34 12.26
C ASP A 182 -4.97 5.37 10.73
N VAL A 183 -6.12 5.40 10.05
CA VAL A 183 -6.23 5.61 8.61
C VAL A 183 -6.90 6.96 8.37
N LEU A 184 -6.45 7.67 7.34
CA LEU A 184 -7.05 8.92 6.92
C LEU A 184 -8.32 8.63 6.10
N ASN A 185 -9.45 9.12 6.61
CA ASN A 185 -10.76 8.94 5.99
C ASN A 185 -11.31 10.26 5.45
N ASP A 186 -12.20 10.16 4.48
CA ASP A 186 -13.10 11.24 4.06
C ASP A 186 -13.95 11.70 5.25
N ALA A 187 -13.91 13.00 5.55
CA ALA A 187 -14.61 13.60 6.68
C ALA A 187 -16.14 13.46 6.59
N ARG A 188 -16.69 13.51 5.39
CA ARG A 188 -18.13 13.48 5.13
C ARG A 188 -18.65 12.05 5.01
N ARG A 189 -17.91 11.19 4.30
CA ARG A 189 -18.36 9.83 3.95
C ARG A 189 -17.86 8.76 4.90
N ASN A 190 -16.87 9.08 5.74
CA ASN A 190 -16.27 8.14 6.66
C ASN A 190 -15.65 6.90 5.96
N ILE A 191 -15.14 7.08 4.74
CA ILE A 191 -14.46 6.03 3.97
C ILE A 191 -12.95 6.31 3.93
N PRO A 192 -12.08 5.28 4.03
CA PRO A 192 -10.63 5.49 3.94
C PRO A 192 -10.23 5.94 2.55
N TYR A 193 -9.29 6.90 2.47
CA TYR A 193 -8.70 7.27 1.19
C TYR A 193 -7.81 6.14 0.67
N THR A 194 -8.10 5.66 -0.54
CA THR A 194 -7.22 4.77 -1.31
C THR A 194 -6.51 5.60 -2.36
N LEU A 195 -5.18 5.61 -2.33
CA LEU A 195 -4.37 6.21 -3.38
C LEU A 195 -3.97 5.16 -4.41
N TRP A 196 -4.09 5.54 -5.68
CA TRP A 196 -3.61 4.82 -6.83
C TRP A 196 -2.32 5.47 -7.34
N ILE A 197 -1.19 4.81 -7.12
CA ILE A 197 0.13 5.34 -7.48
C ILE A 197 0.77 4.41 -8.49
N VAL A 198 1.02 4.92 -9.69
CA VAL A 198 1.78 4.18 -10.70
C VAL A 198 3.26 4.45 -10.48
N GLY A 199 4.07 3.39 -10.50
CA GLY A 199 5.51 3.51 -10.36
C GLY A 199 6.27 2.27 -10.81
N GLU A 200 7.58 2.44 -10.93
CA GLU A 200 8.54 1.39 -11.21
C GLU A 200 9.05 0.82 -9.89
N VAL A 201 9.03 -0.51 -9.75
CA VAL A 201 9.52 -1.20 -8.55
C VAL A 201 11.02 -1.03 -8.41
N THR A 202 11.48 -0.53 -7.26
CA THR A 202 12.91 -0.40 -6.94
C THR A 202 13.38 -1.38 -5.87
N GLY A 203 12.47 -1.91 -5.05
CA GLY A 203 12.78 -2.94 -4.05
C GLY A 203 11.53 -3.72 -3.63
N VAL A 204 11.68 -5.02 -3.43
CA VAL A 204 10.60 -5.95 -3.08
C VAL A 204 11.01 -6.72 -1.83
N TYR A 205 10.18 -6.64 -0.79
CA TYR A 205 10.39 -7.35 0.48
C TYR A 205 9.07 -7.99 0.90
N LEU A 206 8.65 -9.03 0.16
CA LEU A 206 7.39 -9.75 0.40
C LEU A 206 7.64 -11.13 1.03
N LEU A 207 8.79 -11.72 0.74
CA LEU A 207 9.24 -13.03 1.17
C LEU A 207 10.66 -12.89 1.76
N GLN A 208 10.98 -13.78 2.69
CA GLN A 208 12.35 -13.99 3.18
C GLN A 208 13.14 -14.84 2.17
N LEU A 209 14.46 -14.96 2.40
CA LEU A 209 15.37 -15.72 1.52
C LEU A 209 15.01 -17.21 1.41
N ASP A 210 14.37 -17.77 2.44
CA ASP A 210 13.90 -19.16 2.47
C ASP A 210 12.52 -19.36 1.81
N GLY A 211 11.93 -18.30 1.25
CA GLY A 211 10.58 -18.30 0.67
C GLY A 211 9.46 -18.20 1.72
N SER A 212 9.78 -18.08 3.00
CA SER A 212 8.78 -17.85 4.05
C SER A 212 8.24 -16.40 3.98
N PRO A 213 7.03 -16.13 4.49
CA PRO A 213 6.45 -14.79 4.39
C PRO A 213 7.18 -13.78 5.28
N GLU A 214 7.35 -12.56 4.76
CA GLU A 214 7.93 -11.46 5.52
C GLU A 214 6.95 -10.96 6.61
N ARG A 215 7.45 -10.63 7.81
CA ARG A 215 6.60 -10.10 8.91
C ARG A 215 5.93 -8.78 8.50
N GLN A 216 6.64 -7.99 7.71
CA GLN A 216 6.16 -6.74 7.14
C GLN A 216 6.41 -6.73 5.63
N ALA A 217 5.41 -7.13 4.86
CA ALA A 217 5.44 -7.01 3.41
C ALA A 217 5.66 -5.54 3.02
N SER A 218 6.71 -5.24 2.26
CA SER A 218 7.01 -3.89 1.82
C SER A 218 7.47 -3.83 0.37
N LEU A 219 7.12 -2.71 -0.27
CA LEU A 219 7.44 -2.39 -1.64
C LEU A 219 8.02 -0.98 -1.67
N THR A 220 9.20 -0.84 -2.28
CA THR A 220 9.80 0.45 -2.62
C THR A 220 9.66 0.65 -4.12
N PHE A 221 9.20 1.83 -4.53
CA PHE A 221 8.94 2.12 -5.93
C PHE A 221 9.18 3.61 -6.25
N LYS A 222 9.55 3.90 -7.49
CA LYS A 222 9.69 5.25 -8.03
C LYS A 222 8.40 5.62 -8.77
N PRO A 223 7.63 6.62 -8.31
CA PRO A 223 6.44 7.06 -9.05
C PRO A 223 6.77 7.46 -10.49
N SER A 224 5.88 7.18 -11.44
CA SER A 224 6.11 7.44 -12.86
C SER A 224 6.21 8.93 -13.21
N ASP A 225 5.84 9.83 -12.30
CA ASP A 225 6.01 11.27 -12.47
C ASP A 225 6.39 11.99 -11.17
N ASP A 226 7.27 12.99 -11.30
CA ASP A 226 7.78 13.79 -10.18
C ASP A 226 6.69 14.57 -9.43
N THR A 227 5.60 14.93 -10.12
CA THR A 227 4.47 15.61 -9.49
C THR A 227 3.77 14.68 -8.51
N SER A 228 3.47 13.43 -8.90
CA SER A 228 2.89 12.43 -8.00
C SER A 228 3.81 12.11 -6.83
N PHE A 229 5.12 12.02 -7.08
CA PHE A 229 6.12 11.85 -6.02
C PHE A 229 6.09 13.01 -5.01
N SER A 230 6.15 14.25 -5.51
CA SER A 230 6.14 15.46 -4.69
C SER A 230 4.87 15.58 -3.86
N MET A 231 3.70 15.28 -4.46
CA MET A 231 2.40 15.28 -3.76
C MET A 231 2.36 14.22 -2.65
N CYS A 232 2.88 13.02 -2.92
CA CYS A 232 2.97 11.96 -1.91
C CYS A 232 3.88 12.35 -0.74
N ARG A 233 5.07 12.90 -1.01
CA ARG A 233 5.97 13.41 0.06
C ARG A 233 5.31 14.53 0.86
N ALA A 234 4.68 15.50 0.18
CA ALA A 234 3.99 16.60 0.85
C ALA A 234 2.87 16.08 1.78
N LEU A 235 2.13 15.07 1.34
CA LEU A 235 1.09 14.43 2.12
C LEU A 235 1.64 13.72 3.37
N LEU A 236 2.71 12.92 3.21
CA LEU A 236 3.36 12.25 4.34
C LEU A 236 3.97 13.26 5.33
N ARG A 237 4.62 14.31 4.82
CA ARG A 237 5.21 15.38 5.63
C ARG A 237 4.15 16.14 6.42
N LYS A 238 3.04 16.52 5.79
CA LYS A 238 1.91 17.21 6.43
C LYS A 238 1.33 16.41 7.62
N HIS A 239 1.39 15.09 7.55
CA HIS A 239 0.78 14.20 8.53
C HIS A 239 1.77 13.52 9.48
N THR A 240 3.06 13.83 9.35
CA THR A 240 4.12 13.36 10.23
C THR A 240 4.53 14.49 11.16
N HIS A 241 4.80 14.18 12.41
CA HIS A 241 5.37 15.13 13.35
C HIS A 241 6.73 15.62 12.82
N GLU A 242 6.97 16.93 12.84
CA GLU A 242 8.14 17.58 12.23
C GLU A 242 9.48 16.91 12.59
N LYS A 243 9.71 16.64 13.88
CA LYS A 243 10.92 15.96 14.39
C LYS A 243 11.11 14.51 13.95
N LEU A 244 10.07 13.87 13.42
CA LEU A 244 10.11 12.46 12.97
C LEU A 244 10.27 12.35 11.46
N TYR A 245 9.93 13.40 10.71
CA TYR A 245 10.04 13.39 9.26
C TYR A 245 11.52 13.54 8.89
N VAL A 246 12.13 12.42 8.51
CA VAL A 246 13.47 12.42 7.91
C VAL A 246 13.25 12.44 6.41
N PRO A 247 13.53 13.56 5.72
CA PRO A 247 13.51 13.56 4.27
C PRO A 247 14.59 12.58 3.79
N ASP A 248 14.17 11.46 3.21
CA ASP A 248 15.09 10.64 2.43
C ASP A 248 15.36 11.38 1.12
N ASP A 249 16.51 12.05 1.06
CA ASP A 249 16.93 12.85 -0.09
C ASP A 249 17.81 12.04 -1.05
N SER A 250 18.09 10.78 -0.72
CA SER A 250 19.00 9.96 -1.52
C SER A 250 18.38 9.50 -2.85
N LEU A 251 17.08 9.15 -2.84
CA LEU A 251 16.40 8.59 -4.02
C LEU A 251 14.94 9.05 -4.12
N PRO A 252 14.40 9.32 -5.34
CA PRO A 252 13.02 9.73 -5.54
C PRO A 252 12.04 8.53 -5.45
N THR A 253 12.08 7.81 -4.34
CA THR A 253 11.31 6.58 -4.12
C THR A 253 10.33 6.74 -2.96
N LEU A 254 9.23 5.99 -3.05
CA LEU A 254 8.25 5.84 -1.98
C LEU A 254 8.29 4.41 -1.47
N ARG A 255 7.98 4.25 -0.18
CA ARG A 255 7.82 2.93 0.45
C ARG A 255 6.38 2.76 0.90
N ALA A 256 5.79 1.62 0.53
CA ALA A 256 4.51 1.16 1.07
C ALA A 256 4.72 -0.15 1.80
N SER A 257 4.07 -0.34 2.95
CA SER A 257 4.21 -1.57 3.73
C SER A 257 2.94 -1.98 4.45
N LYS A 258 2.86 -3.27 4.81
CA LYS A 258 1.75 -3.87 5.55
C LYS A 258 2.27 -4.92 6.51
N TRP A 259 1.83 -4.85 7.77
CA TRP A 259 2.06 -5.91 8.74
C TRP A 259 1.27 -7.16 8.36
N MET A 260 1.98 -8.28 8.31
CA MET A 260 1.43 -9.59 7.92
C MET A 260 1.31 -10.56 9.10
N THR A 261 1.69 -10.10 10.30
CA THR A 261 1.50 -10.81 11.55
C THR A 261 0.05 -10.73 12.02
N ARG A 262 -0.45 -11.85 12.55
CA ARG A 262 -1.72 -11.93 13.26
C ARG A 262 -1.53 -12.74 14.53
N ARG A 263 -2.23 -12.33 15.59
CA ARG A 263 -2.31 -13.09 16.84
C ARG A 263 -3.77 -13.42 17.09
N LYS A 264 -4.12 -14.70 17.16
CA LYS A 264 -5.45 -15.10 17.60
C LYS A 264 -5.49 -15.06 19.12
N PRO A 265 -6.59 -14.61 19.75
CA PRO A 265 -6.76 -14.71 21.20
C PRO A 265 -6.53 -16.16 21.67
N GLY A 266 -5.64 -16.36 22.64
CA GLY A 266 -5.25 -17.68 23.15
C GLY A 266 -3.94 -18.23 22.57
N ASP A 267 -3.51 -17.75 21.40
CA ASP A 267 -2.24 -18.20 20.82
C ASP A 267 -1.04 -17.51 21.49
N VAL A 268 -0.05 -18.32 21.84
CA VAL A 268 1.23 -17.86 22.40
C VAL A 268 2.12 -17.27 21.29
N SER A 269 2.11 -17.89 20.11
CA SER A 269 2.93 -17.51 18.95
C SER A 269 2.16 -16.64 17.95
N GLU A 270 2.86 -15.69 17.33
CA GLU A 270 2.35 -14.91 16.21
C GLU A 270 2.37 -15.75 14.91
N THR A 271 1.32 -15.66 14.11
CA THR A 271 1.29 -16.27 12.77
C THR A 271 1.59 -15.21 11.71
N VAL A 272 2.57 -15.46 10.84
CA VAL A 272 2.88 -14.61 9.69
C VAL A 272 2.18 -15.18 8.45
N THR A 273 1.55 -14.31 7.65
CA THR A 273 0.79 -14.73 6.45
C THR A 273 1.38 -14.13 5.19
N TYR A 274 1.25 -14.82 4.06
CA TYR A 274 1.71 -14.33 2.75
C TYR A 274 0.94 -13.07 2.30
N PHE A 275 1.64 -12.13 1.67
CA PHE A 275 0.99 -11.01 1.00
C PHE A 275 0.47 -11.45 -0.38
N THR A 276 -0.80 -11.86 -0.42
CA THR A 276 -1.39 -12.44 -1.64
C THR A 276 -2.05 -11.42 -2.56
N SER A 277 -2.22 -10.16 -2.13
CA SER A 277 -2.93 -9.10 -2.87
C SER A 277 -2.11 -8.49 -4.02
N ILE A 278 -1.60 -9.35 -4.90
CA ILE A 278 -0.84 -9.02 -6.09
C ILE A 278 -1.61 -9.58 -7.28
N TYR A 279 -1.83 -8.77 -8.29
CA TYR A 279 -2.70 -9.09 -9.41
C TYR A 279 -2.01 -8.81 -10.73
N ASP A 280 -2.26 -9.65 -11.73
CA ASP A 280 -1.80 -9.43 -13.09
C ASP A 280 -2.75 -8.42 -13.77
N ALA A 281 -2.19 -7.28 -14.16
CA ALA A 281 -2.87 -6.25 -14.93
C ALA A 281 -2.11 -5.96 -16.24
N THR A 282 -1.29 -6.87 -16.74
CA THR A 282 -0.46 -6.63 -17.92
C THR A 282 -1.30 -6.37 -19.16
N THR A 283 -2.37 -7.15 -19.33
CA THR A 283 -3.34 -7.02 -20.43
C THR A 283 -4.46 -6.03 -20.10
N LEU A 284 -5.22 -6.28 -19.02
CA LEU A 284 -6.40 -5.50 -18.65
C LEU A 284 -6.46 -5.26 -17.14
N PHE A 285 -6.85 -4.05 -16.76
CA PHE A 285 -7.15 -3.72 -15.36
C PHE A 285 -8.66 -3.74 -15.14
N GLN A 286 -9.12 -4.57 -14.22
CA GLN A 286 -10.54 -4.75 -13.91
C GLN A 286 -10.77 -4.95 -12.42
N ALA A 287 -11.99 -5.30 -12.01
CA ALA A 287 -12.28 -5.66 -10.62
C ALA A 287 -11.32 -6.77 -10.14
N LYS A 288 -10.73 -6.61 -8.95
CA LYS A 288 -9.70 -7.53 -8.41
C LYS A 288 -10.18 -8.99 -8.32
N SER A 289 -11.47 -9.22 -8.11
CA SER A 289 -12.06 -10.55 -8.08
C SER A 289 -12.04 -11.27 -9.43
N LYS A 290 -11.86 -10.52 -10.53
CA LYS A 290 -11.78 -11.04 -11.91
C LYS A 290 -10.34 -11.03 -12.44
N MET A 291 -9.39 -10.50 -11.69
CA MET A 291 -7.99 -10.47 -12.10
C MET A 291 -7.28 -11.73 -11.60
N GLU A 292 -6.39 -12.26 -12.42
CA GLU A 292 -5.51 -13.34 -12.03
C GLU A 292 -4.53 -12.86 -10.94
N ARG A 293 -4.17 -13.78 -10.05
CA ARG A 293 -3.18 -13.51 -9.00
C ARG A 293 -1.79 -13.59 -9.60
N TYR A 294 -0.98 -12.56 -9.35
CA TYR A 294 0.41 -12.56 -9.76
C TYR A 294 1.28 -13.14 -8.64
N PRO A 295 2.11 -14.17 -8.89
CA PRO A 295 2.96 -14.77 -7.86
C PRO A 295 3.92 -13.74 -7.24
N PRO A 296 4.06 -13.69 -5.90
CA PRO A 296 4.98 -12.74 -5.24
C PRO A 296 6.44 -12.94 -5.64
N GLU A 297 6.84 -14.16 -5.99
CA GLU A 297 8.19 -14.53 -6.43
C GLU A 297 8.55 -13.89 -7.79
N ASN A 298 7.53 -13.62 -8.61
CA ASN A 298 7.71 -13.05 -9.94
C ASN A 298 7.78 -11.51 -9.93
N LEU A 299 7.56 -10.87 -8.78
CA LEU A 299 7.60 -9.41 -8.66
C LEU A 299 9.05 -8.98 -8.42
N LYS A 300 9.60 -8.16 -9.30
CA LYS A 300 11.03 -7.80 -9.29
C LYS A 300 11.26 -6.32 -9.57
N ARG A 301 12.51 -5.90 -9.41
CA ARG A 301 12.96 -4.55 -9.73
C ARG A 301 12.73 -4.26 -11.22
N GLY A 302 12.28 -3.05 -11.54
CA GLY A 302 11.96 -2.59 -12.89
C GLY A 302 10.52 -2.85 -13.33
N ASP A 303 9.74 -3.67 -12.61
CA ASP A 303 8.33 -3.88 -12.94
C ASP A 303 7.55 -2.56 -12.83
N ILE A 304 6.67 -2.27 -13.80
CA ILE A 304 5.75 -1.14 -13.72
C ILE A 304 4.47 -1.63 -13.05
N VAL A 305 4.12 -1.01 -11.93
CA VAL A 305 2.99 -1.42 -11.10
C VAL A 305 2.05 -0.26 -10.80
N LEU A 306 0.77 -0.59 -10.59
CA LEU A 306 -0.16 0.26 -9.87
C LEU A 306 -0.21 -0.22 -8.41
N VAL A 307 0.22 0.66 -7.50
CA VAL A 307 0.19 0.41 -6.06
C VAL A 307 -1.06 1.05 -5.47
N GLU A 308 -1.90 0.24 -4.84
CA GLU A 308 -3.00 0.74 -4.00
C GLU A 308 -2.53 0.85 -2.56
N VAL A 309 -2.69 2.03 -1.98
CA VAL A 309 -2.29 2.29 -0.59
C VAL A 309 -3.38 3.04 0.16
N HIS A 310 -3.49 2.81 1.46
CA HIS A 310 -4.15 3.76 2.36
C HIS A 310 -3.10 4.70 2.95
N ILE A 311 -3.55 5.89 3.35
CA ILE A 311 -2.72 6.82 4.13
C ILE A 311 -2.92 6.45 5.61
N GLY A 312 -1.92 5.81 6.19
CA GLY A 312 -1.91 5.41 7.58
C GLY A 312 -1.03 6.32 8.43
N ARG A 313 -1.19 6.27 9.75
CA ARG A 313 -0.21 6.78 10.70
C ARG A 313 -0.13 5.91 11.93
N TYR A 314 1.03 5.91 12.58
CA TYR A 314 1.27 5.18 13.81
C TYR A 314 1.99 6.06 14.83
N ARG A 315 1.86 5.71 16.11
CA ARG A 315 2.58 6.39 17.20
C ARG A 315 4.01 5.91 17.25
N ASP A 316 4.97 6.85 17.25
CA ASP A 316 6.38 6.49 17.34
C ASP A 316 6.74 6.13 18.78
N ARG A 317 7.15 4.87 18.99
CA ARG A 317 7.50 4.31 20.32
C ARG A 317 8.91 4.68 20.78
N THR A 318 9.73 5.25 19.90
CA THR A 318 11.13 5.61 20.22
C THR A 318 11.24 6.82 21.14
N THR A 319 10.16 7.57 21.33
CA THR A 319 10.03 8.51 22.44
C THR A 319 9.86 7.69 23.73
N THR A 320 10.82 7.78 24.64
CA THR A 320 11.03 7.04 25.92
C THR A 320 9.85 7.00 26.91
N ASP A 321 8.67 7.47 26.49
CA ASP A 321 7.51 7.73 27.33
C ASP A 321 6.38 6.71 27.13
N TRP A 322 6.53 5.74 26.23
CA TRP A 322 5.50 4.73 25.97
C TRP A 322 5.62 3.49 26.87
N SER A 323 4.84 3.46 27.95
CA SER A 323 4.50 2.21 28.64
C SER A 323 3.39 1.50 27.88
N SER A 324 3.59 0.22 27.51
CA SER A 324 2.51 -0.57 26.91
C SER A 324 1.35 -0.69 27.92
N PRO A 325 0.09 -0.55 27.48
CA PRO A 325 -1.09 -0.68 28.36
C PRO A 325 -1.35 -2.11 28.88
N ALA A 326 -0.35 -3.00 28.87
CA ALA A 326 -0.54 -4.45 28.86
C ALA A 326 0.18 -5.24 29.96
N ARG A 327 0.58 -4.64 31.09
CA ARG A 327 0.92 -5.44 32.29
C ARG A 327 0.27 -4.87 33.54
N PRO A 328 -0.81 -5.47 34.04
CA PRO A 328 -1.50 -5.02 35.26
C PRO A 328 -0.72 -5.24 36.58
N MET A 329 0.59 -5.52 36.55
CA MET A 329 1.34 -5.85 37.77
C MET A 329 2.28 -4.78 38.30
N THR A 330 2.57 -3.71 37.55
CA THR A 330 3.36 -2.59 38.09
C THR A 330 2.63 -1.28 37.84
N LYS A 331 1.89 -0.84 38.86
CA LYS A 331 1.28 0.48 38.94
C LYS A 331 2.37 1.55 39.06
N SER A 332 3.17 1.73 38.01
CA SER A 332 3.93 2.97 37.85
C SER A 332 2.93 4.03 37.41
N THR A 333 2.43 4.78 38.39
CA THR A 333 1.54 5.93 38.21
C THR A 333 2.34 7.05 37.54
N ARG A 334 2.67 6.90 36.26
CA ARG A 334 3.13 8.05 35.46
C ARG A 334 1.93 8.95 35.25
N LEU A 335 2.12 10.23 35.57
CA LEU A 335 1.17 11.27 35.20
C LEU A 335 0.84 11.11 33.71
N PRO A 336 -0.44 11.19 33.32
CA PRO A 336 -0.82 11.05 31.91
C PRO A 336 0.01 12.05 31.13
N ALA A 337 0.88 11.55 30.25
CA ALA A 337 1.58 12.40 29.30
C ALA A 337 0.53 13.30 28.66
N GLY A 338 0.74 14.62 28.73
CA GLY A 338 -0.21 15.58 28.19
C GLY A 338 -0.56 15.17 26.76
N LYS A 339 -1.82 15.33 26.35
CA LYS A 339 -2.29 14.99 24.99
C LYS A 339 -1.41 15.62 23.88
N SER A 340 -0.60 16.62 24.21
CA SER A 340 0.36 17.32 23.35
C SER A 340 1.55 16.48 22.87
N ASP A 341 1.92 15.39 23.56
CA ASP A 341 3.24 14.76 23.32
C ASP A 341 3.20 13.53 22.40
N VAL A 342 2.02 13.18 21.86
CA VAL A 342 1.91 12.03 20.95
C VAL A 342 2.47 12.39 19.59
N LYS A 343 3.67 11.88 19.30
CA LYS A 343 4.32 12.02 17.98
C LYS A 343 3.81 10.94 17.03
N TRP A 344 3.23 11.39 15.92
CA TRP A 344 2.72 10.51 14.88
C TRP A 344 3.64 10.50 13.67
N ARG A 345 3.77 9.33 13.04
CA ARG A 345 4.42 9.17 11.74
C ARG A 345 3.43 8.66 10.73
N ALA A 346 3.27 9.38 9.62
CA ALA A 346 2.45 8.93 8.50
C ALA A 346 3.22 7.94 7.62
N MET A 347 2.49 7.02 6.99
CA MET A 347 3.02 6.00 6.09
C MET A 347 2.00 5.62 5.03
N PHE A 348 2.47 5.02 3.94
CA PHE A 348 1.59 4.33 3.00
C PHE A 348 1.38 2.89 3.44
N ALA A 349 0.15 2.58 3.86
CA ALA A 349 -0.25 1.22 4.21
C ALA A 349 -0.61 0.46 2.92
N LEU A 350 0.22 -0.50 2.55
CA LEU A 350 0.06 -1.28 1.32
C LEU A 350 -1.25 -2.06 1.33
N LYS A 351 -2.07 -1.91 0.28
CA LYS A 351 -3.36 -2.60 0.12
C LYS A 351 -3.27 -3.71 -0.92
N SER A 352 -2.83 -3.37 -2.13
CA SER A 352 -2.61 -4.32 -3.22
C SER A 352 -1.63 -3.79 -4.25
N ILE A 353 -1.07 -4.69 -5.05
CA ILE A 353 -0.17 -4.40 -6.17
C ILE A 353 -0.82 -4.93 -7.44
N SER A 354 -0.74 -4.20 -8.54
CA SER A 354 -1.20 -4.67 -9.85
C SER A 354 -0.12 -4.44 -10.89
N VAL A 355 0.40 -5.52 -11.47
CA VAL A 355 1.52 -5.48 -12.42
C VAL A 355 1.00 -5.02 -13.77
N LEU A 356 1.44 -3.84 -14.23
CA LEU A 356 1.04 -3.27 -15.50
C LEU A 356 1.98 -3.69 -16.64
N LYS A 357 3.26 -3.92 -16.32
CA LYS A 357 4.28 -4.43 -17.23
C LYS A 357 5.38 -5.08 -16.41
N ALA A 358 5.68 -6.34 -16.71
CA ALA A 358 6.86 -7.00 -16.16
C ALA A 358 8.13 -6.44 -16.80
N ALA A 359 9.18 -6.26 -16.00
CA ALA A 359 10.52 -5.98 -16.50
C ALA A 359 11.01 -7.17 -17.33
N ILE A 360 11.60 -6.84 -18.47
CA ILE A 360 12.35 -7.82 -19.25
C ILE A 360 13.59 -8.12 -18.41
N VAL A 361 13.84 -9.41 -18.10
CA VAL A 361 15.14 -9.80 -17.53
C VAL A 361 16.14 -9.54 -18.64
N THR A 362 16.79 -8.38 -18.60
CA THR A 362 18.10 -8.27 -19.23
C THR A 362 19.02 -8.99 -18.28
N ASP A 363 19.54 -10.15 -18.68
CA ASP A 363 20.69 -10.77 -18.02
C ASP A 363 21.88 -9.82 -18.17
N THR A 364 21.85 -8.69 -17.48
CA THR A 364 23.04 -7.97 -17.07
C THR A 364 23.55 -8.77 -15.90
N SER A 365 24.23 -9.87 -16.21
CA SER A 365 25.11 -10.55 -15.29
C SER A 365 26.11 -9.50 -14.80
N ASP A 366 25.80 -8.89 -13.65
CA ASP A 366 26.68 -8.01 -12.89
C ASP A 366 27.84 -8.88 -12.35
N GLU A 367 28.67 -9.41 -13.25
CA GLU A 367 29.87 -10.21 -12.97
C GLU A 367 31.04 -9.35 -12.49
N ASP A 368 30.85 -8.04 -12.27
CA ASP A 368 31.97 -7.10 -12.08
C ASP A 368 32.02 -6.39 -10.71
N GLU A 369 31.25 -6.81 -9.69
CA GLU A 369 31.51 -6.41 -8.29
C GLU A 369 32.29 -7.50 -7.52
N ASP A 370 33.33 -8.06 -8.15
CA ASP A 370 34.40 -8.75 -7.42
C ASP A 370 35.19 -7.70 -6.63
N ASP A 371 34.85 -7.60 -5.34
CA ASP A 371 35.78 -7.52 -4.21
C ASP A 371 37.17 -6.91 -4.51
N ASP A 372 37.21 -5.62 -4.81
CA ASP A 372 38.44 -4.82 -4.69
C ASP A 372 38.67 -4.53 -3.18
N VAL A 373 38.79 -5.60 -2.39
CA VAL A 373 39.27 -5.60 -1.00
C VAL A 373 40.75 -5.24 -1.06
N LYS A 374 41.01 -3.93 -1.15
CA LYS A 374 42.37 -3.40 -0.96
C LYS A 374 42.79 -3.67 0.48
N ASP A 375 43.62 -4.68 0.59
CA ASP A 375 44.52 -5.01 1.68
C ASP A 375 45.29 -3.75 2.13
N ALA A 376 44.68 -2.97 3.01
CA ALA A 376 45.31 -1.84 3.68
C ALA A 376 46.20 -2.39 4.79
N GLY A 377 47.40 -2.82 4.39
CA GLY A 377 48.47 -3.21 5.29
C GLY A 377 48.71 -2.15 6.36
N TYR A 378 48.41 -2.51 7.61
CA TYR A 378 48.95 -1.86 8.78
C TYR A 378 50.42 -2.29 8.93
N SER A 379 51.36 -1.42 8.52
CA SER A 379 52.74 -1.48 9.01
C SER A 379 52.80 -0.83 10.39
N ILE A 380 53.38 -1.57 11.34
CA ILE A 380 53.55 -1.26 12.77
C ILE A 380 54.63 -0.21 12.97
#